data_AF-A0A0S6UIL8-F1
#
_entry.id   AF-A0A0S6UIL8-F1
#
_cell.length_a   1.000
_cell.length_b   1.000
_cell.length_c   1.000
_cell.angle_alpha   90.00
_cell.angle_beta   90.00
_cell.angle_gamma   90.00
#
_symmetry.space_group_name_H-M   'P 1'
#
loop_
_entity.id
_entity.type
_entity.pdbx_description
1 polymer ?
#
loop_
_entity_poly.entity_id
_entity_poly.type
_entity_poly.pdbx_seq_one_letter_code
_entity_poly.pdbx_strand_id
1 'polypeptide(L)'
;MQKRRLALFPFLPLMRTFNLVLVIALIAAVLSGCSGNPGEVKTVPAVVTSIADGDTIHVKLDGREEKVRFIGVNCPEIAHPDLNIKEQPYGREAAAYTKNRLLMKKVWLEFDAGQRDKYGRLLAYVWLGQPVSGSAQEARSKMFNAELLLKGYAQVMTVPPNVKYAGLFVELQREAQEAGRGLWGRAR
;
A
#
# COMPACT_ATOMS: atom_id res chain seq x y z
N MET A 1 -96.11 -0.75 31.16
CA MET A 1 -94.85 -0.77 31.94
C MET A 1 -93.87 -1.72 31.26
N GLN A 2 -92.58 -1.39 31.37
CA GLN A 2 -91.38 -2.20 31.04
C GLN A 2 -90.63 -1.85 29.74
N LYS A 3 -89.47 -1.22 30.01
CA LYS A 3 -88.41 -0.70 29.13
C LYS A 3 -87.59 -1.84 28.50
N ARG A 4 -86.94 -1.61 27.34
CA ARG A 4 -85.46 -1.49 27.21
C ARG A 4 -84.96 -1.51 25.75
N ARG A 5 -84.48 -0.34 25.32
CA ARG A 5 -83.18 -0.03 24.69
C ARG A 5 -82.78 -0.72 23.37
N LEU A 6 -82.86 0.04 22.28
CA LEU A 6 -82.08 -0.12 21.05
C LEU A 6 -80.58 -0.03 21.35
N ALA A 7 -79.80 -1.01 20.90
CA ALA A 7 -78.35 -0.98 20.95
C ALA A 7 -77.79 -0.26 19.71
N LEU A 8 -77.05 0.81 19.97
CA LEU A 8 -76.18 1.53 19.04
C LEU A 8 -74.93 0.66 18.79
N PHE A 9 -74.65 0.26 17.56
CA PHE A 9 -73.33 -0.26 17.17
C PHE A 9 -72.49 0.89 16.60
N PRO A 10 -71.29 1.16 17.14
CA PRO A 10 -70.42 2.18 16.59
C PRO A 10 -69.66 1.65 15.37
N PHE A 11 -69.55 2.49 14.36
CA PHE A 11 -68.54 2.45 13.31
C PHE A 11 -67.14 2.36 13.93
N LEU A 12 -66.34 1.35 13.55
CA LEU A 12 -64.89 1.37 13.76
C LEU A 12 -64.18 2.02 12.56
N PRO A 13 -63.17 2.88 12.77
CA PRO A 13 -62.43 3.49 11.68
C PRO A 13 -61.42 2.50 11.09
N LEU A 14 -61.46 2.41 9.76
CA LEU A 14 -60.34 2.03 8.91
C LEU A 14 -59.12 2.93 9.25
N MET A 15 -57.91 2.37 9.14
CA MET A 15 -56.57 3.01 9.18
C MET A 15 -55.73 2.59 10.40
N ARG A 16 -54.74 1.71 10.16
CA ARG A 16 -53.38 1.73 10.77
C ARG A 16 -52.58 0.48 10.39
N THR A 17 -52.19 0.33 9.13
CA THR A 17 -51.18 -0.68 8.74
C THR A 17 -50.06 -0.12 7.85
N PHE A 18 -50.12 1.15 7.45
CA PHE A 18 -49.20 1.67 6.43
C PHE A 18 -47.85 2.22 6.93
N ASN A 19 -47.63 2.36 8.25
CA ASN A 19 -46.42 3.00 8.78
C ASN A 19 -45.39 2.04 9.41
N LEU A 20 -45.65 0.73 9.47
CA LEU A 20 -44.69 -0.21 10.09
C LEU A 20 -43.67 -0.78 9.08
N VAL A 21 -44.05 -0.88 7.80
CA VAL A 21 -43.17 -1.44 6.75
C VAL A 21 -42.03 -0.47 6.38
N LEU A 22 -42.29 0.84 6.42
CA LEU A 22 -41.31 1.88 6.08
C LEU A 22 -40.18 2.04 7.13
N VAL A 23 -40.43 1.74 8.40
CA VAL A 23 -39.41 1.83 9.46
C VAL A 23 -38.44 0.65 9.41
N ILE A 24 -38.90 -0.54 9.01
CA ILE A 24 -38.03 -1.73 8.88
C ILE A 24 -37.07 -1.58 7.68
N ALA A 25 -37.51 -0.98 6.58
CA ALA A 25 -36.65 -0.71 5.42
C ALA A 25 -35.55 0.33 5.72
N LEU A 26 -35.83 1.32 6.59
CA LEU A 26 -34.83 2.32 6.97
C LEU A 26 -33.73 1.75 7.89
N ILE A 27 -34.04 0.77 8.73
CA ILE A 27 -33.04 0.15 9.62
C ILE A 27 -32.11 -0.79 8.83
N ALA A 28 -32.61 -1.46 7.80
CA ALA A 28 -31.79 -2.31 6.92
C ALA A 28 -30.76 -1.52 6.09
N ALA A 29 -31.06 -0.26 5.74
CA ALA A 29 -30.15 0.58 4.95
C ALA A 29 -28.98 1.17 5.77
N VAL A 30 -29.05 1.17 7.10
CA VAL A 30 -28.00 1.73 7.98
C VAL A 30 -26.95 0.69 8.38
N LEU A 31 -27.19 -0.60 8.11
CA LEU A 31 -26.27 -1.70 8.42
C LEU A 31 -25.32 -2.07 7.28
N SER A 32 -25.32 -1.34 6.16
CA SER A 32 -24.28 -1.45 5.12
C SER A 32 -22.97 -0.79 5.57
N GLY A 33 -22.55 -1.05 6.80
CA GLY A 33 -21.24 -0.71 7.33
C GLY A 33 -20.17 -1.34 6.45
N CYS A 34 -19.17 -0.55 6.10
CA CYS A 34 -18.06 -0.90 5.25
C CYS A 34 -17.44 -2.27 5.63
N SER A 35 -17.75 -3.31 4.85
CA SER A 35 -17.00 -4.57 4.86
C SER A 35 -15.66 -4.34 4.18
N GLY A 36 -14.67 -3.84 4.91
CA GLY A 36 -13.27 -4.01 4.51
C GLY A 36 -12.95 -5.50 4.60
N ASN A 37 -12.61 -6.14 3.49
CA ASN A 37 -12.27 -7.56 3.49
C ASN A 37 -11.05 -7.78 4.41
N PRO A 38 -11.11 -8.67 5.42
CA PRO A 38 -9.95 -9.06 6.19
C PRO A 38 -8.88 -9.61 5.23
N GLY A 39 -7.80 -8.86 5.04
CA GLY A 39 -6.73 -9.20 4.09
C GLY A 39 -6.49 -8.17 2.98
N GLU A 40 -7.29 -7.12 2.87
CA GLU A 40 -7.04 -6.04 1.91
C GLU A 40 -5.80 -5.22 2.34
N VAL A 41 -4.85 -5.05 1.41
CA VAL A 41 -3.67 -4.23 1.63
C VAL A 41 -4.03 -2.75 1.50
N LYS A 42 -3.90 -2.01 2.60
CA LYS A 42 -4.09 -0.57 2.61
C LYS A 42 -2.92 0.13 1.94
N THR A 43 -3.20 0.89 0.88
CA THR A 43 -2.20 1.68 0.18
C THR A 43 -2.69 3.10 -0.07
N VAL A 44 -1.74 4.02 -0.23
CA VAL A 44 -2.01 5.41 -0.63
C VAL A 44 -1.40 5.64 -2.01
N PRO A 45 -2.18 6.13 -3.00
CA PRO A 45 -1.65 6.41 -4.33
C PRO A 45 -0.76 7.66 -4.30
N ALA A 46 0.36 7.62 -5.02
CA ALA A 46 1.27 8.74 -5.19
C ALA A 46 1.80 8.81 -6.64
N VAL A 47 2.27 9.98 -7.07
CA VAL A 47 2.96 10.14 -8.37
C VAL A 47 4.42 10.42 -8.12
N VAL A 48 5.31 9.64 -8.74
CA VAL A 48 6.77 9.83 -8.59
C VAL A 48 7.23 11.05 -9.38
N THR A 49 7.86 12.00 -8.72
CA THR A 49 8.27 13.30 -9.28
C THR A 49 9.77 13.38 -9.56
N SER A 50 10.59 12.74 -8.73
CA SER A 50 12.03 12.61 -8.97
C SER A 50 12.63 11.39 -8.27
N ILE A 51 13.86 11.04 -8.65
CA ILE A 51 14.63 9.94 -8.07
C ILE A 51 15.80 10.56 -7.32
N ALA A 52 15.92 10.25 -6.02
CA ALA A 52 17.07 10.65 -5.23
C ALA A 52 18.19 9.62 -5.34
N ASP A 53 17.84 8.33 -5.23
CA ASP A 53 18.75 7.20 -5.42
C ASP A 53 17.97 5.94 -5.86
N GLY A 54 18.64 4.79 -6.01
CA GLY A 54 18.04 3.51 -6.38
C GLY A 54 16.92 3.07 -5.45
N ASP A 55 16.92 3.48 -4.19
CA ASP A 55 15.93 3.08 -3.19
C ASP A 55 15.20 4.25 -2.49
N THR A 56 15.38 5.46 -3.03
CA THR A 56 14.80 6.68 -2.47
C THR A 56 14.23 7.54 -3.60
N ILE A 57 12.95 7.90 -3.49
CA ILE A 57 12.23 8.70 -4.49
C ILE A 57 11.55 9.89 -3.84
N HIS A 58 11.23 10.90 -4.64
CA HIS A 58 10.28 11.94 -4.27
C HIS A 58 8.95 11.68 -4.95
N VAL A 59 7.87 11.92 -4.24
CA VAL A 59 6.50 11.73 -4.73
C VAL A 59 5.62 12.92 -4.41
N LYS A 60 4.65 13.15 -5.28
CA LYS A 60 3.49 13.98 -4.97
C LYS A 60 2.41 13.12 -4.31
N LEU A 61 2.15 13.40 -3.04
CA LEU A 61 1.17 12.72 -2.19
C LEU A 61 0.27 13.77 -1.56
N ASP A 62 -1.05 13.67 -1.79
CA ASP A 62 -2.03 14.63 -1.27
C ASP A 62 -1.68 16.11 -1.54
N GLY A 63 -1.11 16.38 -2.72
CA GLY A 63 -0.71 17.71 -3.16
C GLY A 63 0.64 18.20 -2.60
N ARG A 64 1.32 17.42 -1.75
CA ARG A 64 2.63 17.74 -1.16
C ARG A 64 3.73 16.88 -1.76
N GLU A 65 4.95 17.41 -1.78
CA GLU A 65 6.15 16.63 -2.09
C GLU A 65 6.61 15.90 -0.82
N GLU A 66 6.83 14.59 -0.93
CA GLU A 66 7.31 13.73 0.15
C GLU A 66 8.49 12.89 -0.33
N LYS A 67 9.45 12.65 0.56
CA LYS A 67 10.56 11.71 0.30
C LYS A 67 10.16 10.34 0.80
N VAL A 68 10.32 9.32 -0.03
CA VAL A 68 10.00 7.92 0.30
C VAL A 68 11.26 7.08 0.23
N ARG A 69 11.60 6.42 1.33
CA ARG A 69 12.66 5.41 1.44
C ARG A 69 12.04 4.02 1.40
N PHE A 70 12.54 3.17 0.52
CA PHE A 70 12.00 1.83 0.33
C PHE A 70 12.34 0.95 1.53
N ILE A 71 11.32 0.30 2.10
CA ILE A 71 11.51 -0.65 3.20
C ILE A 71 12.18 -1.93 2.68
N GLY A 72 13.09 -2.49 3.45
CA GLY A 72 13.60 -3.85 3.24
C GLY A 72 14.71 -4.00 2.20
N VAL A 73 15.06 -2.91 1.50
CA VAL A 73 16.05 -2.92 0.42
C VAL A 73 17.05 -1.78 0.58
N ASN A 74 18.30 -2.04 0.20
CA ASN A 74 19.37 -1.05 0.14
C ASN A 74 20.07 -1.14 -1.22
N CYS A 75 19.93 -0.11 -2.05
CA CYS A 75 20.68 0.04 -3.28
C CYS A 75 22.08 0.60 -2.97
N PRO A 76 23.09 0.35 -3.81
CA PRO A 76 24.34 1.08 -3.71
C PRO A 76 24.11 2.57 -3.95
N GLU A 77 24.80 3.40 -3.18
CA GLU A 77 24.59 4.85 -3.20
C GLU A 77 25.16 5.50 -4.46
N ILE A 78 24.47 6.51 -4.99
CA ILE A 78 25.09 7.46 -5.93
C ILE A 78 25.88 8.54 -5.19
N ALA A 79 26.69 9.32 -5.90
CA ALA A 79 27.40 10.44 -5.31
C ALA A 79 26.42 11.53 -4.83
N HIS A 80 26.52 11.90 -3.56
CA HIS A 80 25.87 13.09 -2.99
C HIS A 80 26.94 13.99 -2.35
N PRO A 81 27.53 14.94 -3.12
CA PRO A 81 28.61 15.79 -2.64
C PRO A 81 28.26 16.58 -1.37
N ASP A 82 27.04 17.11 -1.30
CA ASP A 82 26.55 17.90 -0.16
C ASP A 82 26.45 17.09 1.13
N LEU A 83 26.35 15.76 1.02
CA LEU A 83 26.29 14.83 2.14
C LEU A 83 27.61 14.08 2.36
N ASN A 84 28.65 14.41 1.58
CA ASN A 84 29.93 13.71 1.56
C ASN A 84 29.79 12.18 1.31
N ILE A 85 28.79 11.79 0.49
CA ILE A 85 28.57 10.39 0.10
C ILE A 85 29.26 10.17 -1.24
N LYS A 86 30.17 9.19 -1.27
CA LYS A 86 30.84 8.74 -2.50
C LYS A 86 29.98 7.71 -3.20
N GLU A 87 30.02 7.76 -4.53
CA GLU A 87 29.38 6.75 -5.37
C GLU A 87 29.92 5.36 -5.06
N GLN A 88 29.01 4.41 -4.88
CA GLN A 88 29.32 3.00 -4.72
C GLN A 88 29.26 2.29 -6.08
N PRO A 89 30.04 1.21 -6.28
CA PRO A 89 29.89 0.38 -7.46
C PRO A 89 28.43 -0.03 -7.67
N TYR A 90 27.95 0.10 -8.90
CA TYR A 90 26.57 -0.23 -9.32
C TYR A 90 25.47 0.75 -8.87
N GLY A 91 25.82 1.87 -8.20
CA GLY A 91 24.84 2.85 -7.72
C GLY A 91 24.09 3.56 -8.85
N ARG A 92 24.80 4.01 -9.91
CA ARG A 92 24.17 4.66 -11.07
C ARG A 92 23.22 3.71 -11.80
N GLU A 93 23.57 2.44 -11.91
CA GLU A 93 22.76 1.41 -12.53
C GLU A 93 21.46 1.19 -11.76
N ALA A 94 21.54 1.09 -10.43
CA ALA A 94 20.37 0.98 -9.57
C ALA A 94 19.47 2.23 -9.66
N ALA A 95 20.05 3.44 -9.56
CA ALA A 95 19.31 4.70 -9.69
C ALA A 95 18.65 4.85 -11.08
N ALA A 96 19.36 4.50 -12.15
CA ALA A 96 18.83 4.53 -13.51
C ALA A 96 17.70 3.52 -13.70
N TYR A 97 17.80 2.32 -13.12
CA TYR A 97 16.73 1.32 -13.14
C TYR A 97 15.46 1.87 -12.47
N THR A 98 15.59 2.42 -11.28
CA THR A 98 14.49 3.04 -10.54
C THR A 98 13.87 4.21 -11.32
N LYS A 99 14.69 5.05 -11.94
CA LYS A 99 14.22 6.13 -12.83
C LYS A 99 13.39 5.61 -13.99
N ASN A 100 13.91 4.64 -14.75
CA ASN A 100 13.20 4.07 -15.89
C ASN A 100 11.89 3.39 -15.48
N ARG A 101 11.90 2.75 -14.31
CA ARG A 101 10.73 2.01 -13.83
C ARG A 101 9.65 2.94 -13.28
N LEU A 102 10.00 4.01 -12.57
CA LEU A 102 9.08 4.76 -11.72
C LEU A 102 8.84 6.22 -12.11
N LEU A 103 9.79 6.91 -12.75
CA LEU A 103 9.70 8.37 -12.96
C LEU A 103 8.41 8.76 -13.70
N MET A 104 7.70 9.77 -13.16
CA MET A 104 6.41 10.26 -13.66
C MET A 104 5.27 9.23 -13.66
N LYS A 105 5.41 8.10 -12.95
CA LYS A 105 4.38 7.06 -12.87
C LYS A 105 3.64 7.12 -11.53
N LYS A 106 2.39 6.63 -11.57
CA LYS A 106 1.59 6.38 -10.38
C LYS A 106 2.08 5.11 -9.69
N VAL A 107 2.24 5.17 -8.37
CA VAL A 107 2.58 4.06 -7.49
C VAL A 107 1.61 4.00 -6.32
N TRP A 108 1.59 2.87 -5.62
CA TRP A 108 0.80 2.67 -4.41
C TRP A 108 1.76 2.41 -3.26
N LEU A 109 1.72 3.29 -2.26
CA LEU A 109 2.58 3.21 -1.09
C LEU A 109 1.87 2.41 0.00
N GLU A 110 2.48 1.32 0.42
CA GLU A 110 2.06 0.56 1.58
C GLU A 110 3.00 0.88 2.75
N PHE A 111 2.44 1.38 3.85
CA PHE A 111 3.17 1.64 5.08
C PHE A 111 3.15 0.41 5.99
N ASP A 112 4.22 0.24 6.77
CA ASP A 112 4.29 -0.78 7.83
C ASP A 112 4.18 -0.09 9.22
N ALA A 113 4.47 -0.82 10.29
CA ALA A 113 4.33 -0.37 11.68
C ALA A 113 4.95 1.02 11.97
N GLY A 114 6.12 1.32 11.39
CA GLY A 114 6.79 2.61 11.45
C GLY A 114 6.67 3.38 10.13
N GLN A 115 6.11 4.59 10.18
CA GLN A 115 5.85 5.37 8.97
C GLN A 115 7.01 6.26 8.51
N ARG A 116 7.86 6.73 9.42
CA ARG A 116 8.97 7.63 9.10
C ARG A 116 10.26 7.20 9.76
N ASP A 117 11.37 7.47 9.08
CA ASP A 117 12.70 7.33 9.68
C ASP A 117 13.14 8.60 10.42
N LYS A 118 14.32 8.55 11.05
CA LYS A 118 14.92 9.67 11.78
C LYS A 118 15.24 10.90 10.92
N TYR A 119 15.24 10.75 9.60
CA TYR A 119 15.47 11.85 8.64
C TYR A 119 14.15 12.43 8.13
N GLY A 120 13.01 11.95 8.63
CA GLY A 120 11.68 12.40 8.23
C GLY A 120 11.20 11.81 6.90
N ARG A 121 11.91 10.85 6.30
CA ARG A 121 11.45 10.19 5.06
C ARG A 121 10.31 9.23 5.40
N LEU A 122 9.29 9.19 4.54
CA LEU A 122 8.29 8.12 4.59
C LEU A 122 8.95 6.77 4.31
N LEU A 123 8.55 5.74 5.04
CA LEU A 123 9.00 4.36 4.86
C LEU A 123 7.87 3.56 4.21
N ALA A 124 8.09 3.05 2.98
CA ALA A 124 7.05 2.32 2.28
C ALA A 124 7.56 1.11 1.48
N TYR A 125 6.68 0.13 1.31
CA TYR A 125 6.72 -0.80 0.18
C TYR A 125 6.04 -0.14 -1.01
N VAL A 126 6.73 -0.11 -2.15
CA VAL A 126 6.27 0.58 -3.35
C VAL A 126 5.69 -0.42 -4.33
N TRP A 127 4.41 -0.29 -4.62
CA TRP A 127 3.68 -1.14 -5.54
C TRP A 127 3.46 -0.46 -6.89
N LEU A 128 3.66 -1.21 -7.95
CA LEU A 128 3.54 -0.79 -9.36
C LEU A 128 2.09 -0.88 -9.88
N GLY A 129 1.22 -1.50 -9.09
CA GLY A 129 -0.22 -1.63 -9.28
C GLY A 129 -0.86 -1.82 -7.91
N GLN A 130 -2.12 -1.42 -7.73
CA GLN A 130 -2.78 -1.59 -6.43
C GLN A 130 -2.77 -3.07 -6.01
N PRO A 131 -2.17 -3.42 -4.86
CA PRO A 131 -2.21 -4.78 -4.35
C PRO A 131 -3.61 -5.13 -3.86
N VAL A 132 -4.00 -6.38 -4.01
CA VAL A 132 -5.28 -6.89 -3.47
C VAL A 132 -5.02 -7.64 -2.16
N SER A 133 -4.08 -8.59 -2.20
CA SER A 133 -3.81 -9.53 -1.10
C SER A 133 -2.50 -9.25 -0.38
N GLY A 134 -1.52 -8.69 -1.08
CA GLY A 134 -0.15 -8.58 -0.57
C GLY A 134 0.53 -9.93 -0.40
N SER A 135 0.03 -11.00 -1.04
CA SER A 135 0.66 -12.33 -1.02
C SER A 135 2.07 -12.29 -1.60
N ALA A 136 2.90 -13.27 -1.24
CA ALA A 136 4.28 -13.36 -1.73
C ALA A 136 4.36 -13.35 -3.27
N GLN A 137 3.43 -14.04 -3.95
CA GLN A 137 3.37 -14.08 -5.41
C GLN A 137 2.99 -12.72 -6.02
N GLU A 138 2.05 -12.00 -5.39
CA GLU A 138 1.67 -10.67 -5.82
C GLU A 138 2.79 -9.66 -5.58
N ALA A 139 3.42 -9.69 -4.39
CA ALA A 139 4.58 -8.87 -4.06
C ALA A 139 5.73 -9.11 -5.05
N ARG A 140 6.06 -10.38 -5.34
CA ARG A 140 7.10 -10.74 -6.31
C ARG A 140 6.86 -10.16 -7.70
N SER A 141 5.61 -10.03 -8.13
CA SER A 141 5.25 -9.58 -9.49
C SER A 141 4.95 -8.09 -9.61
N LYS A 142 4.48 -7.43 -8.53
CA LYS A 142 3.99 -6.05 -8.57
C LYS A 142 4.69 -5.11 -7.59
N MET A 143 5.49 -5.59 -6.64
CA MET A 143 6.20 -4.73 -5.69
C MET A 143 7.58 -4.40 -6.24
N PHE A 144 7.88 -3.10 -6.32
CA PHE A 144 9.15 -2.63 -6.84
C PHE A 144 10.33 -2.99 -5.91
N ASN A 145 10.15 -2.99 -4.59
CA ASN A 145 11.15 -3.44 -3.63
C ASN A 145 11.58 -4.89 -3.92
N ALA A 146 10.61 -5.78 -4.17
CA ALA A 146 10.86 -7.16 -4.57
C ALA A 146 11.57 -7.24 -5.94
N GLU A 147 11.14 -6.42 -6.90
CA GLU A 147 11.74 -6.34 -8.23
C GLU A 147 13.23 -5.95 -8.17
N LEU A 148 13.61 -4.97 -7.32
CA LEU A 148 15.00 -4.55 -7.11
C LEU A 148 15.89 -5.71 -6.64
N LEU A 149 15.43 -6.49 -5.66
CA LEU A 149 16.16 -7.65 -5.15
C LEU A 149 16.28 -8.74 -6.22
N LEU A 150 15.16 -9.09 -6.86
CA LEU A 150 15.09 -10.15 -7.86
C LEU A 150 15.99 -9.88 -9.09
N LYS A 151 16.19 -8.61 -9.43
CA LYS A 151 17.05 -8.16 -10.52
C LYS A 151 18.49 -7.86 -10.08
N GLY A 152 18.77 -7.89 -8.77
CA GLY A 152 20.10 -7.66 -8.23
C GLY A 152 20.52 -6.18 -8.24
N TYR A 153 19.59 -5.23 -8.09
CA TYR A 153 19.91 -3.81 -7.93
C TYR A 153 20.04 -3.37 -6.46
N ALA A 154 19.57 -4.20 -5.53
CA ALA A 154 19.59 -3.93 -4.11
C ALA A 154 20.03 -5.16 -3.31
N GLN A 155 20.45 -4.91 -2.08
CA GLN A 155 20.63 -5.90 -1.03
C GLN A 155 19.48 -5.81 -0.03
N VAL A 156 19.18 -6.90 0.68
CA VAL A 156 18.19 -6.91 1.75
C VAL A 156 18.70 -6.09 2.93
N MET A 157 17.85 -5.21 3.45
CA MET A 157 18.11 -4.45 4.67
C MET A 157 16.87 -4.43 5.56
N THR A 158 16.89 -5.21 6.64
CA THR A 158 15.76 -5.33 7.56
C THR A 158 15.93 -4.39 8.74
N VAL A 159 14.96 -3.50 8.96
CA VAL A 159 14.95 -2.55 10.09
C VAL A 159 13.62 -2.67 10.83
N PRO A 160 13.58 -3.26 12.04
CA PRO A 160 12.37 -3.31 12.85
C PRO A 160 11.82 -1.90 13.17
N PRO A 161 10.50 -1.74 13.28
CA PRO A 161 9.46 -2.78 13.20
C PRO A 161 9.00 -3.13 11.78
N ASN A 162 9.62 -2.55 10.74
CA ASN A 162 9.16 -2.65 9.35
C ASN A 162 9.72 -3.88 8.64
N VAL A 163 9.11 -5.03 8.91
CA VAL A 163 9.63 -6.35 8.50
C VAL A 163 8.59 -7.24 7.82
N LYS A 164 7.42 -6.69 7.43
CA LYS A 164 6.31 -7.46 6.84
C LYS A 164 6.72 -8.43 5.73
N TYR A 165 7.62 -8.00 4.83
CA TYR A 165 8.08 -8.78 3.68
C TYR A 165 9.51 -9.35 3.80
N ALA A 166 10.12 -9.31 4.99
CA ALA A 166 11.53 -9.67 5.17
C ALA A 166 11.86 -11.09 4.70
N GLY A 167 11.02 -12.09 5.01
CA GLY A 167 11.22 -13.46 4.58
C GLY A 167 11.27 -13.61 3.05
N LEU A 168 10.29 -13.02 2.35
CA LEU A 168 10.27 -12.98 0.89
C LEU A 168 11.53 -12.31 0.33
N PHE A 169 11.94 -11.18 0.90
CA PHE A 169 13.10 -10.42 0.39
C PHE A 169 14.40 -11.22 0.47
N VAL A 170 14.61 -11.99 1.54
CA VAL A 170 15.75 -12.90 1.66
C VAL A 170 15.74 -13.95 0.54
N GLU A 171 14.58 -14.55 0.24
CA GLU A 171 14.43 -15.52 -0.85
C GLU A 171 14.75 -14.92 -2.22
N LEU A 172 14.25 -13.71 -2.50
CA LEU A 172 14.46 -13.03 -3.78
C LEU A 172 15.92 -12.65 -4.00
N GLN A 173 16.62 -12.20 -2.96
CA GLN A 173 18.05 -11.92 -3.05
C GLN A 173 18.83 -13.20 -3.33
N ARG A 174 18.53 -14.30 -2.61
CA ARG A 174 19.21 -15.59 -2.84
C ARG A 174 19.07 -16.04 -4.29
N GLU A 175 17.87 -15.93 -4.87
CA GLU A 175 17.65 -16.26 -6.28
C GLU A 175 18.50 -15.37 -7.21
N ALA A 176 18.57 -14.06 -6.94
CA ALA A 176 19.37 -13.14 -7.74
C ALA A 176 20.88 -13.47 -7.64
N GLN A 177 21.34 -13.90 -6.47
CA GLN A 177 22.71 -14.34 -6.24
C GLN A 177 23.04 -15.61 -7.02
N GLU A 178 22.20 -16.64 -6.90
CA GLU A 178 22.35 -17.91 -7.63
C GLU A 178 22.33 -17.71 -9.15
N ALA A 179 21.52 -16.76 -9.63
CA ALA A 179 21.43 -16.41 -11.04
C ALA A 179 22.49 -15.39 -11.52
N GLY A 180 23.38 -14.91 -10.64
CA GLY A 180 24.43 -13.94 -10.98
C GLY A 180 23.89 -12.63 -11.56
N ARG A 181 22.76 -12.14 -11.05
CA ARG A 181 22.09 -10.92 -11.56
C ARG A 181 22.64 -9.66 -10.90
N GLY A 182 22.77 -8.60 -11.68
CA GLY A 182 23.15 -7.27 -11.19
C GLY A 182 24.41 -7.27 -10.33
N LEU A 183 24.29 -6.85 -9.06
CA LEU A 183 25.33 -6.85 -8.03
C LEU A 183 26.08 -8.18 -7.89
N TRP A 184 25.43 -9.29 -8.25
CA TRP A 184 25.95 -10.65 -8.08
C TRP A 184 26.56 -11.21 -9.37
N GLY A 185 26.52 -10.46 -10.46
CA GLY A 185 27.20 -10.82 -11.70
C GLY A 185 28.71 -10.78 -11.51
N ARG A 186 29.44 -11.61 -12.26
CA ARG A 186 30.90 -11.48 -12.32
C ARG A 186 31.23 -10.08 -12.82
N ALA A 187 32.09 -9.37 -12.08
CA ALA A 187 32.59 -8.05 -12.47
C ALA A 187 33.01 -8.09 -13.95
N ARG A 188 32.45 -7.19 -14.74
CA ARG A 188 32.86 -6.99 -16.13
C ARG A 188 34.04 -6.04 -16.19
#